data_AF-A0A8I1KEE4-F1
#
_entry.id   AF-A0A8I1KEE4-F1
#
_cell.length_a   1.000
_cell.length_b   1.000
_cell.length_c   1.000
_cell.angle_alpha   90.00
_cell.angle_beta   90.00
_cell.angle_gamma   90.00
#
_symmetry.space_group_name_H-M   'P 1'
#
loop_
_entity.id
_entity.type
_entity.pdbx_description
1 polymer ?
#
loop_
_entity_poly.entity_id
_entity_poly.type
_entity_poly.pdbx_seq_one_letter_code
_entity_poly.pdbx_strand_id
1 'polypeptide(L)'
;MKQLFSRLPEEFLHTHLGKFRFGSFNDIPKDDEPFVYPKFSDIRFILPPVFAQEGGCIIFADGLKILESMGDEAFNIDPIRWHKVKSYIANGMVEYPEMTSPFRIMDGRHRTLALTQLYPGIKIPVIVPHSLHSEVIETGIFNKAIVEPML
;
A
#
# COMPACT_ATOMS: atom_id res chain seq x y z
N MET A 1 21.06 -4.67 12.23
CA MET A 1 20.60 -4.98 10.85
C MET A 1 19.30 -4.27 10.45
N LYS A 2 18.25 -4.18 11.30
CA LYS A 2 16.97 -3.53 10.92
C LYS A 2 17.07 -2.02 10.59
N GLN A 3 17.99 -1.28 11.21
CA GLN A 3 18.23 0.15 10.93
C GLN A 3 18.97 0.44 9.61
N LEU A 4 19.52 -0.57 8.92
CA LEU A 4 20.21 -0.35 7.65
C LEU A 4 19.28 -0.40 6.43
N PHE A 5 18.07 -0.94 6.58
CA PHE A 5 17.14 -1.19 5.47
C PHE A 5 16.75 0.07 4.67
N SER A 6 16.64 1.22 5.34
CA SER A 6 16.32 2.52 4.71
C SER A 6 17.56 3.34 4.30
N ARG A 7 18.78 2.85 4.57
CA ARG A 7 20.01 3.63 4.38
C ARG A 7 21.02 3.00 3.42
N LEU A 8 20.71 1.81 2.91
CA LEU A 8 21.63 1.09 2.04
C LEU A 8 21.52 1.63 0.61
N PRO A 9 22.67 1.93 -0.05
CA PRO A 9 22.68 2.29 -1.46
C PRO A 9 21.98 1.23 -2.32
N GLU A 10 21.26 1.66 -3.36
CA GLU A 10 20.50 0.78 -4.25
C GLU A 10 21.36 -0.40 -4.75
N GLU A 11 22.62 -0.15 -5.11
CA GLU A 11 23.62 -1.14 -5.53
C GLU A 11 23.85 -2.27 -4.51
N PHE A 12 23.80 -1.95 -3.20
CA PHE A 12 23.95 -2.92 -2.12
C PHE A 12 22.67 -3.75 -1.92
N LEU A 13 21.49 -3.13 -2.10
CA LEU A 13 20.20 -3.82 -2.04
C LEU A 13 20.10 -4.88 -3.15
N HIS A 14 20.62 -4.57 -4.35
CA HIS A 14 20.58 -5.44 -5.53
C HIS A 14 21.39 -6.72 -5.41
N THR A 15 22.40 -6.77 -4.55
CA THR A 15 23.37 -7.86 -4.52
C THR A 15 23.28 -8.76 -3.28
N HIS A 16 22.70 -8.29 -2.16
CA HIS A 16 22.93 -8.95 -0.87
C HIS A 16 21.69 -9.18 0.00
N LEU A 17 20.49 -8.69 -0.36
CA LEU A 17 19.35 -8.70 0.56
C LEU A 17 18.11 -9.43 0.02
N GLY A 18 17.71 -10.48 0.74
CA GLY A 18 16.37 -11.08 0.62
C GLY A 18 15.29 -10.22 1.29
N LYS A 19 14.04 -10.69 1.24
CA LYS A 19 12.92 -10.00 1.90
C LYS A 19 13.11 -9.99 3.43
N PHE A 20 12.71 -8.89 4.06
CA PHE A 20 12.73 -8.70 5.51
C PHE A 20 11.33 -8.88 6.08
N ARG A 21 11.20 -9.80 7.04
CA ARG A 21 9.94 -9.99 7.77
C ARG A 21 9.91 -9.14 9.03
N PHE A 22 8.86 -8.34 9.17
CA PHE A 22 8.52 -7.60 10.38
C PHE A 22 7.33 -8.27 11.09
N GLY A 23 7.29 -8.18 12.42
CA GLY A 23 6.23 -8.82 13.23
C GLY A 23 4.92 -8.03 13.21
N SER A 24 5.04 -6.71 13.06
CA SER A 24 3.91 -5.78 13.02
C SER A 24 4.25 -4.56 12.16
N PHE A 25 3.24 -3.77 11.84
CA PHE A 25 3.41 -2.48 11.18
C PHE A 25 4.35 -1.54 11.95
N ASN A 26 4.27 -1.54 13.29
CA ASN A 26 5.08 -0.67 14.15
C ASN A 26 6.57 -1.07 14.21
N ASP A 27 6.91 -2.30 13.83
CA ASP A 27 8.30 -2.76 13.78
C ASP A 27 9.05 -2.28 12.53
N ILE A 28 8.32 -1.77 11.55
CA ILE A 28 8.86 -1.28 10.29
C ILE A 28 9.52 0.07 10.56
N PRO A 29 10.82 0.25 10.25
CA PRO A 29 11.49 1.52 10.43
C PRO A 29 10.72 2.65 9.75
N LYS A 30 10.58 3.77 10.45
CA LYS A 30 10.08 5.00 9.81
C LYS A 30 11.03 5.40 8.71
N ASP A 31 10.48 6.02 7.67
CA ASP A 31 11.29 6.57 6.61
C ASP A 31 12.19 7.70 7.15
N ASP A 32 13.49 7.55 6.94
CA ASP A 32 14.53 8.53 7.28
C ASP A 32 15.37 8.91 6.05
N GLU A 33 14.91 8.52 4.86
CA GLU A 33 15.50 8.92 3.59
C GLU A 33 15.18 10.40 3.29
N PRO A 34 16.01 11.11 2.50
CA PRO A 34 15.85 12.54 2.24
C PRO A 34 14.72 12.86 1.24
N PHE A 35 13.71 11.99 1.12
CA PHE A 35 12.55 12.25 0.28
C PHE A 35 11.67 13.34 0.87
N VAL A 36 11.18 14.23 -0.01
CA VAL A 36 10.11 15.18 0.33
C VAL A 36 8.84 14.64 -0.30
N TYR A 37 7.89 14.26 0.55
CA TYR A 37 6.61 13.73 0.09
C TYR A 37 5.59 14.88 -0.09
N PRO A 38 4.78 14.84 -1.16
CA PRO A 38 3.70 15.81 -1.35
C PRO A 38 2.61 15.63 -0.29
N LYS A 39 1.64 16.56 -0.22
CA LYS A 39 0.42 16.29 0.56
C LYS A 39 -0.33 15.15 -0.10
N PHE A 40 -1.06 14.35 0.69
CA PHE A 40 -1.84 13.25 0.14
C PHE A 40 -2.83 13.68 -0.95
N SER A 41 -3.44 14.86 -0.79
CA SER A 41 -4.35 15.48 -1.78
C SER A 41 -3.70 15.76 -3.13
N ASP A 42 -2.37 15.89 -3.15
CA ASP A 42 -1.60 16.28 -4.33
C ASP A 42 -1.03 15.04 -5.04
N ILE A 43 -1.23 13.84 -4.47
CA ILE A 43 -0.87 12.58 -5.14
C ILE A 43 -1.86 12.31 -6.26
N ARG A 44 -1.33 12.15 -7.47
CA ARG A 44 -2.08 11.66 -8.62
C ARG A 44 -2.08 10.14 -8.63
N PHE A 45 -3.24 9.55 -8.40
CA PHE A 45 -3.41 8.12 -8.55
C PHE A 45 -3.67 7.73 -10.01
N ILE A 46 -2.92 6.74 -10.50
CA ILE A 46 -3.03 6.23 -11.88
C ILE A 46 -3.64 4.83 -11.91
N LEU A 47 -4.43 4.57 -12.96
CA LEU A 47 -5.11 3.30 -13.15
C LEU A 47 -4.10 2.21 -13.52
N PRO A 48 -4.10 1.06 -12.83
CA PRO A 48 -3.24 -0.05 -13.20
C PRO A 48 -3.64 -0.65 -14.56
N PRO A 49 -2.69 -1.20 -15.35
CA PRO A 49 -2.98 -1.74 -16.68
C PRO A 49 -4.06 -2.81 -16.71
N VAL A 50 -4.18 -3.63 -15.65
CA VAL A 50 -5.21 -4.68 -15.57
C VAL A 50 -6.64 -4.12 -15.53
N PHE A 51 -6.80 -2.87 -15.10
CA PHE A 51 -8.07 -2.16 -15.09
C PHE A 51 -8.29 -1.27 -16.32
N ALA A 52 -7.35 -1.24 -17.27
CA ALA A 52 -7.42 -0.32 -18.41
C ALA A 52 -8.61 -0.58 -19.36
N GLN A 53 -9.09 -1.82 -19.43
CA GLN A 53 -10.21 -2.18 -20.31
C GLN A 53 -11.56 -2.11 -19.60
N GLU A 54 -11.70 -2.84 -18.49
CA GLU A 54 -13.00 -3.00 -17.81
C GLU A 54 -13.25 -1.95 -16.72
N GLY A 55 -12.24 -1.16 -16.37
CA GLY A 55 -12.32 -0.22 -15.26
C GLY A 55 -12.55 -0.90 -13.91
N GLY A 56 -12.83 -0.10 -12.89
CA GLY A 56 -13.12 -0.58 -11.55
C GLY A 56 -13.69 0.53 -10.67
N CYS A 57 -14.08 0.16 -9.46
CA CYS A 57 -14.48 1.11 -8.43
C CYS A 57 -13.28 1.49 -7.56
N ILE A 58 -13.17 2.77 -7.19
CA ILE A 58 -12.23 3.21 -6.17
C ILE A 58 -12.94 3.21 -4.82
N ILE A 59 -12.36 2.51 -3.85
CA ILE A 59 -12.80 2.51 -2.47
C ILE A 59 -11.73 3.14 -1.58
N PHE A 60 -12.14 3.88 -0.55
CA PHE A 60 -11.23 4.42 0.44
C PHE A 60 -11.31 3.58 1.70
N ALA A 61 -10.20 2.92 2.05
CA ALA A 61 -10.19 1.91 3.10
C ALA A 61 -9.01 2.11 4.07
N ASP A 62 -9.15 1.55 5.27
CA ASP A 62 -8.09 1.55 6.27
C ASP A 62 -6.93 0.68 5.81
N GLY A 63 -5.82 1.31 5.43
CA GLY A 63 -4.66 0.61 4.90
C GLY A 63 -4.08 -0.42 5.87
N LEU A 64 -4.10 -0.15 7.18
CA LEU A 64 -3.60 -1.09 8.17
C LEU A 64 -4.52 -2.31 8.29
N LYS A 65 -5.84 -2.12 8.35
CA LYS A 65 -6.79 -3.25 8.40
C LYS A 65 -6.71 -4.12 7.16
N ILE A 66 -6.52 -3.51 5.98
CA ILE A 66 -6.29 -4.24 4.74
C ILE A 66 -5.02 -5.07 4.82
N LEU A 67 -3.92 -4.51 5.34
CA LEU A 67 -2.67 -5.24 5.47
C LEU A 67 -2.80 -6.38 6.48
N GLU A 68 -3.44 -6.15 7.63
CA GLU A 68 -3.68 -7.18 8.65
C GLU A 68 -4.44 -8.41 8.10
N SER A 69 -5.34 -8.23 7.12
CA SER A 69 -6.07 -9.35 6.48
C SER A 69 -5.15 -10.28 5.67
N MET A 70 -3.95 -9.82 5.30
CA MET A 70 -2.96 -10.59 4.54
C MET A 70 -2.10 -11.51 5.42
N GLY A 71 -2.22 -11.42 6.75
CA GLY A 71 -1.46 -12.22 7.71
C GLY A 71 0.06 -12.02 7.60
N ASP A 72 0.81 -13.12 7.64
CA ASP A 72 2.28 -13.12 7.67
C ASP A 72 2.96 -12.38 6.50
N GLU A 73 2.28 -12.31 5.35
CA GLU A 73 2.79 -11.62 4.18
C GLU A 73 2.61 -10.10 4.24
N ALA A 74 1.77 -9.57 5.13
CA ALA A 74 1.49 -8.13 5.22
C ALA A 74 2.76 -7.28 5.36
N PHE A 75 3.70 -7.76 6.20
CA PHE A 75 4.90 -7.02 6.60
C PHE A 75 6.19 -7.72 6.13
N ASN A 76 6.11 -8.46 5.03
CA ASN A 76 7.26 -9.05 4.36
C ASN A 76 7.77 -8.05 3.30
N ILE A 77 8.82 -7.29 3.60
CA ILE A 77 9.25 -6.15 2.79
C ILE A 77 10.46 -6.51 1.93
N ASP A 78 10.34 -6.24 0.64
CA ASP A 78 11.45 -6.29 -0.30
C ASP A 78 12.11 -4.90 -0.32
N PRO A 79 13.41 -4.77 0.01
CA PRO A 79 14.09 -3.48 0.11
C PRO A 79 14.09 -2.68 -1.19
N ILE A 80 14.28 -3.36 -2.32
CA ILE A 80 14.35 -2.71 -3.63
C ILE A 80 12.97 -2.16 -3.97
N ARG A 81 11.91 -2.97 -3.80
CA ARG A 81 10.54 -2.52 -4.01
C ARG A 81 10.15 -1.40 -3.05
N TRP A 82 10.61 -1.46 -1.81
CA TRP A 82 10.34 -0.45 -0.81
C TRP A 82 10.90 0.92 -1.21
N HIS A 83 12.18 0.98 -1.57
CA HIS A 83 12.82 2.21 -2.02
C HIS A 83 12.13 2.78 -3.28
N LYS A 84 11.87 1.90 -4.26
CA LYS A 84 11.18 2.23 -5.51
C LYS A 84 9.79 2.84 -5.28
N VAL A 85 8.98 2.24 -4.40
CA VAL A 85 7.65 2.75 -4.05
C VAL A 85 7.72 4.14 -3.41
N LYS A 86 8.68 4.37 -2.49
CA LYS A 86 8.85 5.68 -1.85
C LYS A 86 9.21 6.77 -2.87
N SER A 87 10.11 6.48 -3.80
CA SER A 87 10.43 7.39 -4.91
C SER A 87 9.20 7.77 -5.74
N TYR A 88 8.31 6.81 -6.02
CA TYR A 88 7.06 7.08 -6.76
C TYR A 88 6.12 8.02 -6.01
N ILE A 89 5.97 7.78 -4.70
CA ILE A 89 5.15 8.64 -3.84
C ILE A 89 5.75 10.04 -3.74
N ALA A 90 7.09 10.15 -3.59
CA ALA A 90 7.79 11.44 -3.57
C ALA A 90 7.61 12.23 -4.88
N ASN A 91 7.53 11.54 -6.02
CA ASN A 91 7.22 12.14 -7.32
C ASN A 91 5.72 12.45 -7.52
N GLY A 92 4.87 12.17 -6.53
CA GLY A 92 3.43 12.47 -6.57
C GLY A 92 2.60 11.63 -7.53
N MET A 93 3.14 10.52 -8.04
CA MET A 93 2.43 9.62 -8.95
C MET A 93 2.43 8.20 -8.39
N VAL A 94 1.23 7.67 -8.13
CA VAL A 94 1.08 6.36 -7.49
C VAL A 94 0.03 5.56 -8.22
N GLU A 95 0.38 4.37 -8.68
CA GLU A 95 -0.62 3.44 -9.19
C GLU A 95 -1.50 2.91 -8.06
N TYR A 96 -2.82 2.80 -8.29
CA TYR A 96 -3.72 2.28 -7.28
C TYR A 96 -3.27 0.88 -6.80
N PRO A 97 -3.28 0.61 -5.48
CA PRO A 97 -3.29 -0.76 -4.99
C PRO A 97 -4.54 -1.49 -5.47
N GLU A 98 -4.44 -2.79 -5.69
CA GLU A 98 -5.48 -3.61 -6.32
C GLU A 98 -6.02 -4.65 -5.34
N MET A 99 -7.35 -4.78 -5.24
CA MET A 99 -7.98 -5.96 -4.65
C MET A 99 -8.70 -6.75 -5.72
N THR A 100 -8.35 -8.03 -5.88
CA THR A 100 -9.10 -8.97 -6.74
C THR A 100 -9.74 -10.12 -5.96
N SER A 101 -9.76 -9.99 -4.63
CA SER A 101 -10.56 -10.80 -3.72
C SER A 101 -11.05 -9.93 -2.56
N PRO A 102 -12.19 -10.27 -1.93
CA PRO A 102 -12.76 -9.48 -0.85
C PRO A 102 -11.74 -9.11 0.21
N PHE A 103 -11.45 -7.82 0.28
CA PHE A 103 -10.65 -7.23 1.34
C PHE A 103 -9.20 -7.76 1.47
N ARG A 104 -8.59 -8.20 0.37
CA ARG A 104 -7.17 -8.59 0.29
C ARG A 104 -6.49 -7.94 -0.91
N ILE A 105 -5.34 -7.33 -0.68
CA ILE A 105 -4.52 -6.72 -1.73
C ILE A 105 -3.82 -7.81 -2.52
N MET A 106 -3.95 -7.72 -3.84
CA MET A 106 -3.34 -8.65 -4.80
C MET A 106 -2.10 -8.04 -5.43
N ASP A 107 -2.15 -6.74 -5.75
CA ASP A 107 -0.97 -5.96 -6.12
C ASP A 107 -0.93 -4.60 -5.40
N GLY A 108 0.27 -4.08 -5.17
CA GLY A 108 0.46 -2.79 -4.49
C GLY A 108 0.54 -2.88 -2.97
N ARG A 109 0.79 -4.06 -2.38
CA ARG A 109 0.98 -4.21 -0.92
C ARG A 109 2.00 -3.21 -0.35
N HIS A 110 3.16 -3.08 -0.99
CA HIS A 110 4.19 -2.13 -0.58
C HIS A 110 3.73 -0.67 -0.70
N ARG A 111 2.90 -0.34 -1.71
CA ARG A 111 2.28 0.99 -1.86
C ARG A 111 1.31 1.27 -0.72
N THR A 112 0.42 0.33 -0.40
CA THR A 112 -0.51 0.45 0.73
C THR A 112 0.24 0.65 2.04
N LEU A 113 1.30 -0.13 2.27
CA LEU A 113 2.12 -0.03 3.48
C LEU A 113 2.86 1.31 3.58
N ALA A 114 3.48 1.77 2.48
CA ALA A 114 4.16 3.07 2.43
C ALA A 114 3.18 4.25 2.64
N LEU A 115 2.05 4.26 1.94
CA LEU A 115 1.04 5.30 2.09
C LEU A 115 0.47 5.34 3.53
N THR A 116 0.25 4.18 4.14
CA THR A 116 -0.23 4.10 5.54
C THR A 116 0.79 4.67 6.52
N GLN A 117 2.09 4.45 6.28
CA GLN A 117 3.16 4.96 7.15
C GLN A 117 3.40 6.47 6.96
N LEU A 118 3.37 6.94 5.71
CA LEU A 118 3.62 8.34 5.35
C LEU A 118 2.44 9.26 5.67
N TYR A 119 1.20 8.74 5.58
CA TYR A 119 -0.02 9.52 5.76
C TYR A 119 -0.92 8.87 6.84
N PRO A 120 -0.51 8.89 8.12
CA PRO A 120 -1.25 8.26 9.19
C PRO A 120 -2.66 8.84 9.32
N GLY A 121 -3.66 7.96 9.48
CA GLY A 121 -5.07 8.34 9.62
C GLY A 121 -5.81 8.61 8.31
N ILE A 122 -5.11 8.61 7.16
CA ILE A 122 -5.73 8.75 5.84
C ILE A 122 -6.18 7.38 5.34
N LYS A 123 -7.41 7.32 4.81
CA LYS A 123 -7.93 6.13 4.13
C LYS A 123 -7.29 6.03 2.74
N ILE A 124 -6.78 4.85 2.42
CA ILE A 124 -6.04 4.58 1.18
C ILE A 124 -7.04 4.27 0.07
N PRO A 125 -6.95 4.93 -1.10
CA PRO A 125 -7.74 4.56 -2.26
C PRO A 125 -7.21 3.26 -2.85
N VAL A 126 -8.09 2.32 -3.09
CA VAL A 126 -7.80 1.00 -3.64
C VAL A 126 -8.77 0.75 -4.78
N ILE A 127 -8.29 0.19 -5.89
CA ILE A 127 -9.15 -0.18 -7.00
C ILE A 127 -9.64 -1.62 -6.86
N VAL A 128 -10.92 -1.82 -7.15
CA VAL A 128 -11.58 -3.12 -7.13
C VAL A 128 -12.36 -3.37 -8.41
N PRO A 129 -12.40 -4.62 -8.93
CA PRO A 129 -13.28 -4.97 -10.05
C PRO A 129 -14.74 -4.68 -9.71
N HIS A 130 -15.51 -4.22 -10.70
CA HIS A 130 -16.94 -3.95 -10.51
C HIS A 130 -17.71 -5.16 -9.97
N SER A 131 -17.34 -6.37 -10.43
CA SER A 131 -17.94 -7.64 -9.97
C SER A 131 -17.74 -7.94 -8.49
N LEU A 132 -16.70 -7.37 -7.86
CA LEU A 132 -16.37 -7.59 -6.45
C LEU A 132 -16.77 -6.43 -5.55
N HIS A 133 -17.25 -5.31 -6.12
CA HIS A 133 -17.45 -4.07 -5.38
C HIS A 133 -18.36 -4.25 -4.16
N SER A 134 -19.55 -4.83 -4.34
CA SER A 134 -20.51 -5.02 -3.23
C SER A 134 -19.94 -5.90 -2.12
N GLU A 135 -19.32 -7.02 -2.47
CA GLU A 135 -18.72 -7.96 -1.51
C GLU A 135 -17.55 -7.33 -0.74
N VAL A 136 -16.74 -6.50 -1.42
CA VAL A 136 -15.66 -5.75 -0.77
C VAL A 136 -16.20 -4.71 0.21
N ILE A 137 -17.28 -4.00 -0.12
CA ILE A 137 -17.91 -3.04 0.79
C ILE A 137 -18.47 -3.75 2.02
N GLU A 138 -19.24 -4.82 1.85
CA GLU A 138 -19.81 -5.60 2.95
C GLU A 138 -18.72 -6.16 3.88
N THR A 139 -17.69 -6.77 3.30
CA THR A 139 -16.55 -7.32 4.04
C THR A 139 -15.74 -6.22 4.73
N GLY A 140 -15.55 -5.08 4.06
CA GLY A 140 -14.83 -3.93 4.59
C GLY A 140 -15.53 -3.26 5.77
N ILE A 141 -16.87 -3.19 5.73
CA ILE A 141 -17.70 -2.71 6.85
C ILE A 141 -17.59 -3.68 8.03
N PHE A 142 -17.75 -4.98 7.78
CA PHE A 142 -17.60 -6.02 8.81
C PHE A 142 -16.24 -5.95 9.52
N ASN A 143 -15.17 -5.74 8.75
CA ASN A 143 -13.80 -5.60 9.26
C ASN A 143 -13.48 -4.20 9.81
N LYS A 144 -14.45 -3.28 9.86
CA LYS A 144 -14.30 -1.87 10.29
C LYS A 144 -13.20 -1.12 9.54
N ALA A 145 -12.95 -1.52 8.31
CA ALA A 145 -11.91 -0.94 7.47
C ALA A 145 -12.46 0.11 6.51
N ILE A 146 -13.71 -0.03 6.11
CA ILE A 146 -14.45 0.93 5.29
C ILE A 146 -15.54 1.51 6.17
N VAL A 147 -15.76 2.83 6.07
CA VAL A 147 -16.92 3.47 6.69
C VAL A 147 -18.06 3.37 5.68
N GLU A 148 -19.25 2.98 6.12
CA GLU A 148 -20.44 2.98 5.27
C GLU A 148 -20.53 4.33 4.52
N PRO A 149 -20.81 4.31 3.20
CA PRO A 149 -21.18 5.55 2.52
C PRO A 149 -22.41 6.08 3.24
N MET A 150 -22.30 7.27 3.85
CA MET A 150 -23.50 7.96 4.33
C MET A 150 -24.35 8.27 3.09
N LEU A 151 -25.51 7.60 3.00
CA LEU A 151 -26.56 7.87 2.02
C LEU A 151 -27.11 9.29 2.22
#